data_AF-A0A0F9L0I7-F1
#
_entry.id   AF-A0A0F9L0I7-F1
#
_cell.length_a   1.000
_cell.length_b   1.000
_cell.length_c   1.000
_cell.angle_alpha   90.00
_cell.angle_beta   90.00
_cell.angle_gamma   90.00
#
_symmetry.space_group_name_H-M   'P 1'
#
loop_
_entity.id
_entity.type
_entity.pdbx_description
1 polymer ?
#
loop_
_entity_poly.entity_id
_entity_poly.type
_entity_poly.pdbx_seq_one_letter_code
_entity_poly.pdbx_strand_id
1 'polypeptide(L)' 'MTMSSINAPVQTNSLRDIVASIAPRKMRFDPLGLVSGYRAYLVHTRLSAQSDSELAALGLTRADVPRAAMEAVFEKRAD' A
#
# COMPACT_ATOMS: atom_id res chain seq x y z
N MET A 1 2.28 33.85 20.99
CA MET A 1 2.92 32.65 20.38
C MET A 1 2.08 31.44 20.77
N THR A 2 1.18 31.00 19.90
CA THR A 2 0.39 29.78 20.09
C THR A 2 0.72 28.85 18.93
N MET A 3 1.63 27.91 19.17
CA MET A 3 1.90 26.80 18.26
C MET A 3 0.62 25.97 18.15
N SER A 4 -0.11 26.15 17.07
CA SER A 4 -1.24 25.29 16.72
C SER A 4 -0.66 23.95 16.30
N SER A 5 -0.75 22.97 17.20
CA SER A 5 -0.50 21.57 16.90
C SER A 5 -1.47 21.16 15.79
N ILE A 6 -0.93 21.01 14.57
CA ILE A 6 -1.67 20.44 13.44
C ILE A 6 -1.83 18.97 13.76
N ASN A 7 -2.92 18.65 14.48
CA ASN A 7 -3.42 17.30 14.59
C ASN A 7 -4.03 16.95 13.23
N ALA A 8 -3.16 16.63 12.27
CA ALA A 8 -3.60 16.03 11.03
C ALA A 8 -4.31 14.73 11.42
N PRO A 9 -5.55 14.48 10.99
CA PRO A 9 -6.06 13.13 11.06
C PRO A 9 -5.08 12.31 10.22
N VAL A 10 -4.30 11.46 10.89
CA VAL A 10 -3.57 10.37 10.25
C VAL A 10 -4.66 9.59 9.55
N GLN A 11 -4.88 9.93 8.28
CA GLN A 11 -5.74 9.19 7.40
C GLN A 11 -5.04 7.85 7.30
N THR A 12 -5.48 6.93 8.15
CA THR A 12 -5.24 5.50 8.00
C THR A 12 -5.96 5.09 6.72
N ASN A 13 -5.43 5.56 5.59
CA ASN A 13 -5.70 4.99 4.29
C ASN A 13 -5.42 3.51 4.50
N SER A 14 -6.47 2.71 4.37
CA SER A 14 -6.31 1.29 4.58
C SER A 14 -5.21 0.80 3.63
N LEU A 15 -4.43 -0.19 4.04
CA LEU A 15 -3.40 -0.75 3.17
C LEU A 15 -3.91 -1.06 1.76
N ARG A 16 -5.19 -1.46 1.68
CA ARG A 16 -5.96 -1.63 0.44
C ARG A 16 -6.09 -0.35 -0.38
N ASP A 17 -6.39 0.79 0.23
CA ASP A 17 -6.47 2.08 -0.48
C ASP A 17 -5.11 2.49 -1.05
N ILE A 18 -4.03 2.26 -0.29
CA ILE A 18 -2.65 2.52 -0.75
C ILE A 18 -2.34 1.62 -1.94
N VAL A 19 -2.58 0.31 -1.82
CA VAL A 19 -2.39 -0.67 -2.90
C VAL A 19 -3.24 -0.32 -4.13
N ALA A 20 -4.50 0.07 -3.94
CA ALA A 20 -5.42 0.44 -5.02
C ALA A 20 -4.97 1.71 -5.75
N SER A 21 -4.38 2.67 -5.04
CA SER A 21 -3.82 3.89 -5.63
C SER A 21 -2.58 3.63 -6.50
N ILE A 22 -1.77 2.64 -6.14
CA ILE A 22 -0.53 2.30 -6.85
C ILE A 22 -0.82 1.38 -8.04
N ALA A 23 -1.67 0.37 -7.84
CA ALA A 23 -1.94 -0.67 -8.82
C ALA A 23 -3.44 -1.02 -8.85
N PRO A 24 -4.28 -0.21 -9.53
CA PRO A 24 -5.72 -0.43 -9.57
C PRO A 24 -6.08 -1.75 -10.26
N ARG A 25 -6.99 -2.52 -9.66
CA ARG A 25 -7.35 -3.86 -10.12
C ARG A 25 -8.36 -3.80 -11.26
N LYS A 26 -7.90 -3.95 -12.51
CA LYS A 26 -8.77 -3.93 -13.70
C LYS A 26 -9.34 -5.30 -14.10
N MET A 27 -8.78 -6.40 -13.58
CA MET A 27 -9.10 -7.75 -14.06
C MET A 27 -9.43 -8.69 -12.91
N ARG A 28 -10.55 -9.41 -13.01
CA ARG A 28 -10.99 -10.40 -12.01
C ARG A 28 -10.42 -11.80 -12.26
N PHE A 29 -9.76 -12.02 -13.40
CA PHE A 29 -9.21 -13.32 -13.79
C PHE A 29 -7.68 -13.25 -13.82
N ASP A 30 -7.03 -14.05 -12.98
CA ASP A 30 -5.57 -14.16 -12.89
C ASP A 30 -5.21 -15.65 -12.73
N PRO A 31 -5.22 -16.42 -13.83
CA PRO A 31 -5.19 -17.88 -13.79
C PRO A 31 -3.89 -18.48 -13.22
N LEU A 32 -2.86 -17.68 -12.97
CA LEU A 32 -1.56 -18.11 -12.45
C LEU A 32 -0.93 -17.13 -11.46
N GLY A 33 -1.67 -16.14 -10.97
CA GLY A 33 -1.10 -15.14 -10.07
C GLY A 33 -0.11 -14.17 -10.74
N LEU A 34 -0.07 -14.11 -12.07
CA LEU A 34 0.91 -13.30 -12.81
C LEU A 34 0.58 -11.81 -12.68
N VAL A 35 -0.70 -11.45 -12.80
CA VAL A 35 -1.14 -10.06 -12.68
C VAL A 35 -1.03 -9.60 -11.23
N SER A 36 -1.43 -10.45 -10.28
CA SER A 36 -1.29 -10.18 -8.85
C SER A 36 0.18 -10.07 -8.41
N GLY A 37 1.06 -10.95 -8.92
CA GLY A 37 2.51 -10.86 -8.71
C GLY A 37 3.12 -9.59 -9.26
N TYR A 38 2.72 -9.17 -10.47
CA TYR A 38 3.14 -7.89 -11.04
C TYR A 38 2.64 -6.70 -10.21
N ARG A 39 1.41 -6.73 -9.68
CA ARG A 39 0.89 -5.69 -8.78
C ARG A 39 1.69 -5.62 -7.47
N ALA A 40 2.00 -6.76 -6.85
CA ALA A 40 2.85 -6.79 -5.66
C ALA A 40 4.24 -6.22 -5.94
N TYR A 41 4.85 -6.56 -7.08
CA TYR A 41 6.12 -5.99 -7.49
C TYR A 41 6.07 -4.46 -7.62
N LEU A 42 5.02 -3.92 -8.25
CA LEU A 42 4.83 -2.47 -8.38
C LEU A 42 4.64 -1.78 -7.02
N VAL A 43 3.81 -2.35 -6.14
CA VAL A 43 3.59 -1.83 -4.78
C VAL A 43 4.89 -1.84 -3.99
N HIS A 44 5.60 -2.98 -3.99
CA HIS A 44 6.89 -3.11 -3.32
C HIS A 44 7.88 -2.08 -3.84
N THR A 45 8.10 -2.02 -5.15
CA THR A 45 9.07 -1.11 -5.77
C THR A 45 8.77 0.35 -5.43
N ARG A 46 7.49 0.74 -5.46
CA ARG A 46 7.08 2.12 -5.15
C ARG A 46 7.24 2.46 -3.67
N LEU A 47 6.84 1.58 -2.75
CA LEU A 47 7.02 1.79 -1.32
C LEU A 47 8.50 1.71 -0.89
N SER A 48 9.30 0.84 -1.53
CA SER A 48 10.74 0.77 -1.30
C SER A 48 11.47 2.03 -1.74
N ALA A 49 10.97 2.71 -2.77
CA ALA A 49 11.53 3.98 -3.25
C ALA A 49 11.19 5.18 -2.35
N GLN A 50 10.23 5.05 -1.43
CA GLN A 50 9.84 6.13 -0.51
C GLN A 50 10.81 6.26 0.67
N SER A 51 10.93 7.46 1.20
CA SER A 51 11.62 7.73 2.46
C SER A 51 10.81 7.27 3.67
N ASP A 52 11.45 7.13 4.83
CA ASP A 52 10.76 6.69 6.06
C ASP A 52 9.68 7.69 6.49
N SER A 53 9.87 8.99 6.25
CA SER A 53 8.86 10.02 6.50
C SER A 53 7.64 9.92 5.58
N GLU A 54 7.84 9.53 4.32
CA GLU A 54 6.76 9.33 3.36
C GLU A 54 5.96 8.04 3.68
N LEU A 55 6.65 6.98 4.10
CA LEU A 55 5.99 5.76 4.59
C LEU A 55 5.20 6.04 5.87
N ALA A 56 5.75 6.83 6.80
CA ALA A 56 5.07 7.23 8.02
C ALA A 56 3.81 8.07 7.73
N ALA A 57 3.83 8.92 6.70
CA ALA A 57 2.65 9.66 6.24
C ALA A 57 1.53 8.73 5.70
N LEU A 58 1.89 7.53 5.26
CA LEU A 58 0.97 6.46 4.86
C LEU A 58 0.59 5.53 6.03
N GLY A 59 1.08 5.79 7.24
CA GLY A 59 0.88 4.90 8.40
C GLY A 59 1.67 3.59 8.33
N LEU A 60 2.75 3.56 7.55
CA LEU A 60 3.59 2.37 7.32
C LEU A 60 5.00 2.57 7.86
N THR A 61 5.59 1.47 8.33
CA THR A 61 7.02 1.38 8.58
C THR A 61 7.72 0.66 7.44
N ARG A 62 9.05 0.79 7.36
CA ARG A 62 9.86 0.06 6.36
C ARG A 62 9.67 -1.46 6.44
N ALA A 63 9.43 -1.99 7.64
CA ALA A 63 9.15 -3.41 7.87
C ALA A 63 7.79 -3.85 7.32
N ASP A 64 6.86 -2.91 7.09
CA ASP A 64 5.52 -3.20 6.57
C ASP A 64 5.46 -3.27 5.06
N VAL A 65 6.51 -2.84 4.35
CA VAL A 65 6.54 -2.80 2.88
C VAL A 65 6.33 -4.19 2.24
N PRO A 66 7.02 -5.26 2.68
CA PRO A 66 6.76 -6.61 2.14
C PRO A 66 5.33 -7.08 2.42
N ARG A 67 4.80 -6.77 3.61
CA ARG A 67 3.43 -7.13 4.02
C ARG A 67 2.39 -6.42 3.15
N ALA A 68 2.56 -5.12 2.93
CA ALA A 68 1.71 -4.30 2.06
C ALA A 68 1.72 -4.79 0.60
N ALA A 69 2.89 -5.18 0.09
CA ALA A 69 3.01 -5.77 -1.24
C ALA A 69 2.28 -7.12 -1.36
N MET A 70 2.37 -7.99 -0.34
CA MET A 70 1.67 -9.27 -0.33
C MET A 70 0.15 -9.13 -0.21
N GLU A 71 -0.34 -8.10 0.49
CA GLU A 71 -1.78 -7.79 0.49
C GLU A 71 -2.31 -7.51 -0.92
N ALA A 72 -1.51 -6.90 -1.80
CA ALA A 72 -1.88 -6.68 -3.20
C ALA A 72 -2.11 -7.98 -4.00
N VAL A 73 -1.55 -9.09 -3.54
CA VAL A 73 -1.77 -10.44 -4.10
C VAL A 73 -2.99 -11.11 -3.48
N PHE A 74 -3.16 -10.99 -2.17
CA PHE A 74 -4.18 -11.73 -1.41
C PHE A 74 -5.53 -11.04 -1.25
N GLU A 75 -5.71 -9.82 -1.74
CA GLU A 75 -6.97 -9.06 -1.78
C GLU A 75 -8.13 -9.77 -2.52
N LYS A 76 -8.00 -11.07 -2.84
CA LYS A 76 -8.98 -11.90 -3.53
C LYS A 76 -9.18 -13.31 -2.93
N ARG A 77 -8.72 -13.58 -1.70
CA ARG A 77 -8.93 -14.90 -1.04
C ARG A 77 -10.00 -14.91 0.06
N ALA A 78 -10.85 -13.89 0.13
CA ALA A 78 -12.00 -13.85 1.03
C ALA A 78 -13.28 -13.74 0.18
N ASP A 79 -13.60 -14.81 -0.53
CA ASP A 79 -14.93 -15.13 -1.08
C ASP A 79 -15.03 -16.66 -1.14
#